data_AF-A0A1E5AI06-F1
#
_entry.id   AF-A0A1E5AI06-F1
#
_cell.length_a   1.000
_cell.length_b   1.000
_cell.length_c   1.000
_cell.angle_alpha   90.00
_cell.angle_beta   90.00
_cell.angle_gamma   90.00
#
_symmetry.space_group_name_H-M   'P 1'
#
loop_
_entity.id
_entity.type
_entity.pdbx_description
1 polymer ?
#
loop_
_entity_poly.entity_id
_entity_poly.type
_entity_poly.pdbx_seq_one_letter_code
_entity_poly.pdbx_strand_id
1 'polypeptide(L)'
;MGMPQARVTDLHACMLPSTPPPPVLPVPTPILPPCAVTVLVGGLPAARVSDMCTAAPPHPIVKGSATVLINSLPAARIMDTAACGGMITLGQVTVLVGG
;
A
#
# COMPACT_ATOMS: atom_id res chain seq x y z
N MET A 1 2.70 7.11 16.99
CA MET A 1 2.82 5.65 17.21
C MET A 1 3.19 5.00 15.88
N GLY A 2 3.93 3.90 15.88
CA GLY A 2 4.31 3.22 14.64
C GLY A 2 3.13 2.41 14.07
N MET A 3 2.94 2.48 12.75
CA MET A 3 1.97 1.66 12.02
C MET A 3 2.71 0.56 11.23
N PRO A 4 2.16 -0.65 11.09
CA PRO A 4 2.77 -1.72 10.30
C PRO A 4 3.14 -1.27 8.88
N GLN A 5 4.36 -1.60 8.47
CA GLN A 5 4.91 -1.33 7.14
C GLN A 5 4.20 -2.19 6.09
N ALA A 6 3.73 -1.57 5.01
CA ALA A 6 3.19 -2.29 3.86
C ALA A 6 4.33 -2.84 2.98
N ARG A 7 4.08 -3.95 2.31
CA ARG A 7 5.01 -4.63 1.41
C ARG A 7 4.28 -5.13 0.17
N VAL A 8 5.03 -5.56 -0.83
CA VAL A 8 4.45 -6.18 -2.03
C VAL A 8 3.49 -7.31 -1.63
N THR A 9 2.41 -7.48 -2.38
CA THR A 9 1.30 -8.43 -2.12
C THR A 9 0.41 -8.13 -0.92
N ASP A 10 0.73 -7.14 -0.08
CA ASP A 10 -0.20 -6.71 0.96
C ASP A 10 -1.44 -6.10 0.32
N LEU A 11 -2.57 -6.24 1.03
CA LEU A 11 -3.87 -5.87 0.53
C LEU A 11 -4.15 -4.39 0.80
N HIS A 12 -4.77 -3.75 -0.18
CA HIS A 12 -5.45 -2.47 0.00
C HIS A 12 -6.90 -2.61 -0.43
N ALA A 13 -7.77 -1.84 0.21
CA ALA A 13 -9.21 -1.81 -0.03
C ALA A 13 -9.52 -0.69 -1.01
N CYS A 14 -9.47 -0.95 -2.33
CA CYS A 14 -9.69 0.08 -3.34
C CYS A 14 -11.16 0.54 -3.37
N MET A 15 -11.41 1.85 -3.34
CA MET A 15 -12.77 2.41 -3.24
C MET A 15 -13.35 2.87 -4.58
N LEU A 16 -12.81 2.36 -5.70
CA LEU A 16 -13.38 2.67 -7.00
C LEU A 16 -14.80 2.10 -7.13
N PRO A 17 -15.74 2.87 -7.69
CA PRO A 17 -17.03 2.32 -8.07
C PRO A 17 -16.80 1.27 -9.17
N SER A 18 -17.03 0.00 -8.84
CA SER A 18 -17.06 -1.08 -9.83
C SER A 18 -18.15 -0.78 -10.88
N THR A 19 -17.86 -0.98 -12.16
CA THR A 19 -18.87 -0.95 -13.22
C THR A 19 -20.02 -1.94 -12.90
N PRO A 20 -21.29 -1.61 -13.16
CA PRO A 20 -22.43 -2.50 -12.87
C PRO A 20 -22.24 -3.89 -13.50
N PRO A 21 -22.59 -5.02 -12.83
CA PRO A 21 -23.60 -5.20 -11.78
C PRO A 21 -23.06 -5.22 -10.32
N PRO A 22 -23.88 -5.00 -9.27
CA PRO A 22 -23.41 -4.73 -7.91
C PRO A 22 -23.41 -5.94 -6.94
N PRO A 23 -22.70 -5.83 -5.79
CA PRO A 23 -21.90 -4.68 -5.36
C PRO A 23 -20.44 -5.10 -5.11
N VAL A 24 -19.48 -4.69 -5.93
CA VAL A 24 -18.09 -4.93 -5.52
C VAL A 24 -17.65 -3.77 -4.65
N LEU A 25 -18.00 -3.91 -3.36
CA LEU A 25 -17.34 -3.36 -2.18
C LEU A 25 -15.83 -3.26 -2.37
N PRO A 26 -15.09 -2.47 -1.57
CA PRO A 26 -13.64 -2.41 -1.68
C PRO A 26 -13.02 -3.80 -1.69
N VAL A 27 -12.60 -4.24 -2.88
CA VAL A 27 -11.98 -5.55 -3.06
C VAL A 27 -10.58 -5.41 -2.48
N PRO A 28 -10.20 -6.26 -1.51
CA PRO A 28 -8.81 -6.33 -1.09
C PRO A 28 -7.98 -6.77 -2.29
N THR A 29 -7.19 -5.85 -2.82
CA THR A 29 -6.32 -6.12 -3.96
C THR A 29 -4.87 -5.87 -3.59
N PRO A 30 -3.93 -6.64 -4.17
CA PRO A 30 -2.54 -6.61 -3.74
C PRO A 30 -1.78 -5.38 -4.27
N ILE A 31 -0.80 -4.93 -3.51
CA ILE A 31 0.27 -4.04 -4.00
C ILE A 31 1.13 -4.81 -5.01
N LEU A 32 1.33 -4.25 -6.20
CA LEU A 32 2.12 -4.87 -7.28
C LEU A 32 3.63 -4.68 -7.08
N PRO A 33 4.44 -5.62 -7.57
CA PRO A 33 5.86 -5.39 -7.78
C PRO A 33 6.10 -4.21 -8.75
N PRO A 34 7.26 -3.52 -8.69
CA PRO A 34 8.50 -3.95 -8.03
C PRO A 34 8.69 -3.51 -6.57
N CYS A 35 7.95 -2.52 -6.07
CA CYS A 35 8.18 -1.90 -4.76
C CYS A 35 9.68 -1.56 -4.51
N ALA A 36 10.14 -1.51 -3.26
CA ALA A 36 11.56 -1.41 -2.92
C ALA A 36 12.23 -2.79 -2.82
N VAL A 37 12.75 -3.31 -3.94
CA VAL A 37 13.45 -4.62 -3.96
C VAL A 37 14.72 -4.68 -3.09
N THR A 38 15.32 -3.54 -2.76
CA THR A 38 16.52 -3.45 -1.92
C THR A 38 16.22 -3.47 -0.43
N VAL A 39 14.97 -3.21 -0.02
CA VAL A 39 14.56 -3.15 1.39
C VAL A 39 13.47 -4.17 1.63
N LEU A 40 13.80 -5.23 2.36
CA LEU A 40 12.90 -6.35 2.59
C LEU A 40 12.23 -6.23 3.97
N VAL A 41 10.91 -6.34 3.99
CA VAL A 41 10.06 -6.29 5.17
C VAL A 41 9.36 -7.64 5.31
N GLY A 42 9.79 -8.42 6.31
CA GLY A 42 9.33 -9.80 6.47
C GLY A 42 9.61 -10.67 5.23
N GLY A 43 10.77 -10.45 4.59
CA GLY A 43 11.22 -11.21 3.42
C GLY A 43 10.67 -10.75 2.06
N LEU A 44 9.80 -9.73 2.00
CA LEU A 44 9.28 -9.20 0.74
C LEU A 44 9.65 -7.71 0.55
N PRO A 45 9.78 -7.23 -0.70
CA PRO A 45 9.99 -5.81 -1.01
C PRO A 45 9.04 -4.86 -0.29
N ALA A 46 9.59 -3.81 0.34
CA ALA A 46 8.82 -2.82 1.08
C ALA A 46 8.05 -1.87 0.15
N ALA A 47 6.78 -1.60 0.46
CA ALA A 47 5.95 -0.68 -0.30
C ALA A 47 6.17 0.77 0.14
N ARG A 48 6.03 1.69 -0.82
CA ARG A 48 6.32 3.11 -0.70
C ARG A 48 5.27 3.92 -1.43
N VAL A 49 5.24 5.21 -1.14
CA VAL A 49 4.55 6.18 -2.01
C VAL A 49 5.04 6.02 -3.44
N SER A 50 4.11 6.12 -4.40
CA SER A 50 4.24 5.85 -5.83
C SER A 50 4.27 4.37 -6.27
N ASP A 51 4.32 3.41 -5.35
CA ASP A 51 4.17 2.00 -5.73
C ASP A 51 2.72 1.70 -6.17
N MET A 52 2.58 0.78 -7.11
CA MET A 52 1.30 0.50 -7.77
C MET A 52 0.46 -0.51 -7.00
N CYS A 53 -0.84 -0.25 -6.96
CA CYS A 53 -1.85 -1.11 -6.36
C CYS A 53 -2.73 -1.74 -7.44
N THR A 54 -3.14 -3.01 -7.27
CA THR A 54 -3.90 -3.74 -8.31
C THR A 54 -5.36 -3.32 -8.29
N ALA A 55 -5.84 -2.75 -9.38
CA ALA A 55 -7.23 -2.58 -9.79
C ALA A 55 -7.10 -1.58 -10.94
N ALA A 56 -7.76 -1.78 -12.07
CA ALA A 56 -7.62 -0.86 -13.21
C ALA A 56 -7.86 0.62 -12.83
N PRO A 57 -7.52 1.56 -13.73
CA PRO A 57 -6.44 2.59 -13.74
C PRO A 57 -5.19 2.48 -12.83
N PRO A 58 -4.10 3.25 -13.08
CA PRO A 58 -2.93 3.26 -12.20
C PRO A 58 -3.29 3.85 -10.83
N HIS A 59 -3.17 3.03 -9.78
CA HIS A 59 -3.42 3.46 -8.40
C HIS A 59 -2.10 3.52 -7.62
N PRO A 60 -1.33 4.61 -7.75
CA PRO A 60 -0.20 4.81 -6.85
C PRO A 60 -0.67 4.93 -5.41
N ILE A 61 0.14 4.46 -4.48
CA ILE A 61 0.07 4.87 -3.08
C ILE A 61 0.41 6.36 -3.01
N VAL A 62 -0.49 7.18 -2.49
CA VAL A 62 -0.35 8.65 -2.46
C VAL A 62 0.00 9.20 -1.08
N LYS A 63 -0.16 8.38 -0.04
CA LYS A 63 0.17 8.73 1.35
C LYS A 63 1.17 7.74 1.92
N GLY A 64 2.04 8.22 2.80
CA GLY A 64 3.09 7.45 3.44
C GLY A 64 3.49 8.05 4.79
N SER A 65 4.57 7.54 5.36
CA SER A 65 5.24 8.11 6.52
C SER A 65 5.81 9.51 6.24
N ALA A 66 5.67 10.42 7.20
CA ALA A 66 6.28 11.75 7.09
C ALA A 66 7.79 11.76 7.41
N THR A 67 8.30 10.73 8.08
CA THR A 67 9.67 10.73 8.64
C THR A 67 10.54 9.57 8.15
N VAL A 68 9.93 8.46 7.75
CA VAL A 68 10.65 7.26 7.31
C VAL A 68 10.60 7.16 5.79
N LEU A 69 11.78 7.18 5.19
CA LEU A 69 11.97 7.03 3.75
C LEU A 69 12.59 5.67 3.46
N ILE A 70 12.08 5.00 2.43
CA ILE A 70 12.64 3.78 1.86
C ILE A 70 13.03 4.12 0.42
N ASN A 71 14.31 3.96 0.08
CA ASN A 71 14.83 4.36 -1.24
C ASN A 71 14.39 5.79 -1.63
N SER A 72 14.56 6.74 -0.70
CA SER A 72 14.22 8.16 -0.87
C SER A 72 12.74 8.49 -1.10
N LEU A 73 11.83 7.52 -0.93
CA LEU A 73 10.39 7.74 -0.99
C LEU A 73 9.73 7.43 0.36
N PRO A 74 8.65 8.13 0.73
CA PRO A 74 7.92 7.84 1.96
C PRO A 74 7.47 6.39 2.05
N ALA A 75 7.73 5.77 3.20
CA ALA A 75 7.31 4.40 3.50
C ALA A 75 5.77 4.28 3.55
N ALA A 76 5.20 3.29 2.85
CA ALA A 76 3.75 3.04 2.92
C ALA A 76 3.41 2.16 4.14
N ARG A 77 2.30 2.47 4.81
CA ARG A 77 1.86 1.81 6.05
C ARG A 77 0.41 1.41 5.94
N ILE A 78 -0.06 0.61 6.90
CA ILE A 78 -1.52 0.41 7.04
C ILE A 78 -2.21 1.77 7.16
N MET A 79 -3.44 1.86 6.66
CA MET A 79 -4.24 3.09 6.62
C MET A 79 -3.72 4.18 5.68
N ASP A 80 -2.59 3.99 5.00
CA ASP A 80 -2.18 4.92 3.95
C ASP A 80 -3.05 4.76 2.70
N THR A 81 -3.36 5.89 2.08
CA THR A 81 -4.31 5.97 0.97
C THR A 81 -3.63 5.76 -0.38
N ALA A 82 -4.28 5.00 -1.25
CA ALA A 82 -3.98 4.91 -2.67
C ALA A 82 -4.83 5.90 -3.47
N ALA A 83 -4.41 6.20 -4.71
CA ALA A 83 -5.09 7.17 -5.58
C ALA A 83 -6.55 6.81 -5.88
N CYS A 84 -6.93 5.52 -5.77
CA CYS A 84 -8.33 5.10 -5.89
C CYS A 84 -9.19 5.42 -4.65
N GLY A 85 -8.70 6.22 -3.69
CA GLY A 85 -9.38 6.54 -2.44
C GLY A 85 -9.41 5.40 -1.42
N GLY A 86 -8.86 4.24 -1.79
CA GLY A 86 -8.70 3.08 -0.92
C GLY A 86 -7.54 3.22 0.05
N MET A 87 -7.52 2.36 1.06
CA MET A 87 -6.48 2.35 2.09
C MET A 87 -5.84 0.97 2.23
N ILE A 88 -4.56 0.93 2.59
CA ILE A 88 -3.83 -0.31 2.83
C ILE A 88 -4.39 -0.98 4.10
N THR A 89 -4.86 -2.22 3.96
CA THR A 89 -5.54 -2.97 5.01
C THR A 89 -4.65 -4.01 5.67
N LEU A 90 -3.56 -4.41 5.00
CA LEU A 90 -2.61 -5.39 5.52
C LEU A 90 -1.19 -4.82 5.49
N GLY A 91 -0.39 -5.21 6.48
CA GLY A 91 1.00 -4.81 6.64
C GLY A 91 1.76 -5.84 7.47
N GLN A 92 3.08 -5.71 7.54
CA GLN A 92 3.91 -6.55 8.40
C GLN A 92 3.86 -6.09 9.85
N VAL A 93 3.13 -6.83 10.67
CA VAL A 93 2.83 -6.48 12.08
C VAL A 93 4.06 -6.39 12.98
N THR A 94 5.18 -7.03 12.60
CA THR A 94 6.43 -6.97 13.37
C THR A 94 7.31 -5.77 12.99
N VAL A 95 7.02 -5.08 11.89
CA VAL A 95 7.80 -3.94 11.40
C VAL A 95 6.95 -2.68 11.46
N LEU A 96 7.19 -1.85 12.47
CA LEU A 96 6.41 -0.65 12.74
C LEU A 96 7.15 0.60 12.27
N VAL A 97 6.45 1.45 11.52
CA VAL A 97 6.98 2.67 10.90
C VAL A 97 6.31 3.89 11.50
N GLY A 98 7.12 4.75 12.11
CA GLY A 98 6.67 6.00 12.73
C GLY A 98 6.42 7.13 11.71
N GLY A 99 6.09 8.32 12.23
CA GLY A 99 5.73 9.51 11.44
C GLY A 99 4.32 9.43 10.90
#